data_AF-A0A7C6PMW9-F1
#
_entry.id   AF-A0A7C6PMW9-F1
#
_cell.length_a   1.000
_cell.length_b   1.000
_cell.length_c   1.000
_cell.angle_alpha   90.00
_cell.angle_beta   90.00
_cell.angle_gamma   90.00
#
_symmetry.space_group_name_H-M   'P 1'
#
loop_
_entity.id
_entity.type
_entity.pdbx_description
1 polymer ?
#
loop_
_entity_poly.entity_id
_entity_poly.type
_entity_poly.pdbx_seq_one_letter_code
_entity_poly.pdbx_strand_id
1 'polypeptide(L)'
;MPDDIISLNRQFLHMARSIARGQLSQKAREMVCGLPKSALEAIGKLDLEQIDVLASSSVSLLSIRLSGDEIERMASLEAEKSPAYIVSLVASKGV
;
A
#
# COMPACT_ATOMS: atom_id res chain seq x y z
N MET A 1 11.79 -17.26 2.45
CA MET A 1 10.58 -16.98 1.64
C MET A 1 9.60 -15.95 2.23
N PRO A 2 9.77 -15.37 3.45
CA PRO A 2 9.08 -14.11 3.79
C PRO A 2 9.57 -12.93 2.93
N ASP A 3 10.82 -12.98 2.50
CA ASP A 3 11.48 -11.88 1.77
C ASP A 3 10.87 -11.60 0.39
N ASP A 4 10.27 -12.60 -0.26
CA ASP A 4 9.70 -12.44 -1.60
C ASP A 4 8.42 -11.59 -1.56
N ILE A 5 7.55 -11.81 -0.57
CA ILE A 5 6.32 -11.02 -0.38
C ILE A 5 6.67 -9.59 0.02
N ILE A 6 7.64 -9.42 0.92
CA ILE A 6 8.10 -8.08 1.34
C ILE A 6 8.68 -7.32 0.15
N SER A 7 9.52 -7.98 -0.66
CA SER A 7 10.11 -7.39 -1.87
C SER A 7 9.04 -7.00 -2.90
N LEU A 8 8.04 -7.86 -3.09
CA LEU A 8 6.89 -7.60 -3.97
C LEU A 8 6.06 -6.41 -3.49
N ASN A 9 5.76 -6.34 -2.20
CA ASN A 9 5.04 -5.21 -1.60
C ASN A 9 5.81 -3.90 -1.79
N ARG A 10 7.13 -3.93 -1.58
CA ARG A 10 8.00 -2.77 -1.76
C ARG A 10 8.00 -2.27 -3.20
N GLN A 11 8.17 -3.17 -4.16
CA GLN A 11 8.14 -2.84 -5.60
C GLN A 11 6.79 -2.25 -6.00
N PHE A 12 5.67 -2.84 -5.53
CA PHE A 12 4.33 -2.30 -5.77
C PHE A 12 4.16 -0.89 -5.19
N LEU A 13 4.54 -0.68 -3.92
CA LEU A 13 4.42 0.63 -3.27
C LEU A 13 5.27 1.70 -3.94
N HIS A 14 6.50 1.36 -4.35
CA HIS A 14 7.35 2.28 -5.12
C HIS A 14 6.75 2.62 -6.49
N MET A 15 6.23 1.63 -7.20
CA MET A 15 5.56 1.85 -8.48
C MET A 15 4.31 2.74 -8.29
N ALA A 16 3.45 2.41 -7.32
CA ALA A 16 2.23 3.16 -7.03
C ALA A 16 2.55 4.61 -6.62
N ARG A 17 3.60 4.85 -5.83
CA ARG A 17 4.08 6.19 -5.45
C ARG A 17 4.62 6.97 -6.64
N SER A 18 5.37 6.32 -7.53
CA SER A 18 5.86 6.93 -8.77
C SER A 18 4.69 7.37 -9.67
N ILE A 19 3.70 6.49 -9.86
CA ILE A 19 2.48 6.78 -10.62
C ILE A 19 1.68 7.90 -9.95
N ALA A 20 1.52 7.86 -8.63
CA ALA A 20 0.80 8.89 -7.87
C ALA A 20 1.44 10.27 -8.02
N ARG A 21 2.78 10.36 -8.10
CA ARG A 21 3.53 11.61 -8.29
C ARG A 21 3.77 11.99 -9.76
N GLY A 22 3.45 11.10 -10.69
CA GLY A 22 3.70 11.28 -12.11
C GLY A 22 2.71 12.24 -12.79
N GLN A 23 2.91 12.44 -14.09
CA GLN A 23 2.13 13.38 -14.91
C GLN A 23 0.86 12.77 -15.52
N LEU A 24 0.54 11.52 -15.18
CA LEU A 24 -0.68 10.85 -15.66
C LEU A 24 -1.94 11.53 -15.12
N SER A 25 -3.00 11.57 -15.92
CA SER A 25 -4.30 12.01 -15.45
C SER A 25 -4.79 11.14 -14.28
N GLN A 26 -5.59 11.71 -13.38
CA GLN A 26 -6.10 11.01 -12.20
C GLN A 26 -6.74 9.65 -12.54
N LYS A 27 -7.61 9.62 -13.56
CA LYS A 27 -8.29 8.41 -14.02
C LYS A 27 -7.33 7.34 -14.56
N ALA A 28 -6.25 7.75 -15.23
CA ALA A 28 -5.22 6.83 -15.70
C ALA A 28 -4.43 6.23 -14.53
N ARG A 29 -4.11 7.01 -13.50
CA ARG A 29 -3.42 6.52 -12.30
C ARG A 29 -4.24 5.47 -11.55
N GLU A 30 -5.54 5.70 -11.38
CA GLU A 30 -6.46 4.74 -10.74
C GLU A 30 -6.59 3.44 -11.55
N MET A 31 -6.63 3.55 -12.88
CA MET A 31 -6.71 2.38 -13.76
C MET A 31 -5.44 1.53 -13.74
N VAL A 32 -4.26 2.15 -13.83
CA VAL A 32 -2.98 1.41 -13.86
C VAL A 32 -2.71 0.72 -12.54
N CYS A 33 -2.98 1.38 -11.40
CA CYS A 33 -2.69 0.81 -10.09
C CYS A 33 -3.84 -0.06 -9.53
N GLY A 34 -5.05 0.04 -10.08
CA GLY A 34 -6.23 -0.58 -9.49
C GLY A 34 -6.57 -0.03 -8.10
N LEU A 35 -6.09 1.17 -7.77
CA LEU A 35 -6.30 1.82 -6.47
C LEU A 35 -7.21 3.03 -6.63
N PRO A 36 -8.10 3.31 -5.65
CA PRO A 36 -8.93 4.50 -5.68
C PRO A 36 -8.07 5.76 -5.51
N LYS A 37 -8.60 6.91 -5.97
CA LYS A 37 -7.93 8.21 -5.82
C LYS A 37 -7.34 8.46 -4.43
N SER A 38 -8.12 8.24 -3.38
CA SER A 38 -7.70 8.51 -1.99
C SER A 38 -6.49 7.66 -1.57
N ALA A 39 -6.42 6.42 -2.02
CA ALA A 39 -5.28 5.53 -1.76
C ALA A 39 -4.02 6.00 -2.49
N LEU A 40 -4.14 6.42 -3.75
CA LEU A 40 -3.02 6.96 -4.51
C LEU A 40 -2.49 8.27 -3.91
N GLU A 41 -3.38 9.15 -3.45
CA GLU A 41 -2.99 10.39 -2.77
C GLU A 41 -2.25 10.10 -1.45
N ALA A 42 -2.71 9.11 -0.67
CA ALA A 42 -2.03 8.68 0.55
C ALA A 42 -0.65 8.08 0.25
N ILE A 43 -0.54 7.12 -0.68
CA ILE A 43 0.73 6.51 -1.11
C ILE A 43 1.70 7.57 -1.66
N GLY A 44 1.18 8.55 -2.39
CA GLY A 44 1.96 9.66 -2.93
C GLY A 44 2.65 10.51 -1.85
N LYS A 45 2.11 10.56 -0.63
CA LYS A 45 2.68 11.34 0.49
C LYS A 45 3.73 10.56 1.30
N LEU A 46 3.74 9.24 1.21
CA LEU A 46 4.66 8.40 1.99
C LEU A 46 6.13 8.74 1.71
N ASP A 47 6.99 8.63 2.71
CA ASP A 47 8.44 8.59 2.56
C ASP A 47 8.95 7.15 2.35
N LEU A 48 10.28 6.98 2.30
CA LEU A 48 10.88 5.66 2.06
C LEU A 48 10.77 4.75 3.29
N GLU A 49 10.90 5.29 4.50
CA GLU A 49 10.81 4.51 5.74
C GLU A 49 9.38 4.00 5.95
N GLN A 50 8.38 4.83 5.68
CA GLN A 50 6.97 4.45 5.71
C GLN A 50 6.66 3.38 4.67
N ILE A 51 7.22 3.47 3.46
CA ILE A 51 7.08 2.39 2.46
C ILE A 51 7.64 1.07 3.00
N ASP A 52 8.77 1.10 3.69
CA ASP A 52 9.39 -0.10 4.25
C ASP A 52 8.57 -0.72 5.38
N VAL A 53 7.99 0.12 6.23
CA VAL A 53 7.05 -0.30 7.28
C VAL A 53 5.82 -0.99 6.66
N LEU A 54 5.24 -0.41 5.60
CA LEU A 54 4.11 -1.03 4.91
C LEU A 54 4.52 -2.33 4.18
N ALA A 55 5.70 -2.35 3.58
CA ALA A 55 6.19 -3.50 2.82
C ALA A 55 6.49 -4.71 3.71
N SER A 56 6.79 -4.50 5.00
CA SER A 56 7.07 -5.56 5.99
C SER A 56 5.91 -6.54 6.24
N SER A 57 4.72 -6.23 5.71
CA SER A 57 3.57 -7.12 5.71
C SER A 57 3.90 -8.51 5.15
N SER A 58 3.47 -9.55 5.86
CA SER A 58 3.51 -10.95 5.38
C SER A 58 2.43 -11.27 4.34
N VAL A 59 1.53 -10.34 4.07
CA VAL A 59 0.47 -10.45 3.06
C VAL A 59 0.78 -9.55 1.88
N SER A 60 0.49 -10.03 0.67
CA SER A 60 0.60 -9.23 -0.55
C SER A 60 -0.38 -8.04 -0.52
N LEU A 61 0.14 -6.82 -0.68
CA LEU A 61 -0.67 -5.61 -0.76
C LEU A 61 -1.34 -5.43 -2.13
N LEU A 62 -0.89 -6.18 -3.15
CA LEU A 62 -1.48 -6.19 -4.49
C LEU A 62 -2.90 -6.80 -4.52
N SER A 63 -3.21 -7.72 -3.61
CA SER A 63 -4.52 -8.38 -3.57
C SER A 63 -5.57 -7.60 -2.77
N ILE A 64 -5.19 -6.49 -2.13
CA ILE A 64 -6.07 -5.73 -1.22
C ILE A 64 -6.36 -4.36 -1.82
N ARG A 65 -7.63 -4.03 -2.02
CA ARG A 65 -8.02 -2.64 -2.34
C ARG A 65 -8.04 -1.81 -1.06
N LEU A 66 -6.90 -1.21 -0.77
CA LEU A 66 -6.75 -0.28 0.35
C LEU A 66 -7.42 1.07 0.04
N SER A 67 -8.06 1.66 1.05
CA SER A 67 -8.52 3.05 1.04
C SER A 67 -7.40 3.99 1.51
N GLY A 68 -7.57 5.30 1.29
CA GLY A 68 -6.64 6.31 1.82
C GLY A 68 -6.46 6.21 3.33
N ASP A 69 -7.56 6.14 4.08
CA ASP A 69 -7.53 6.05 5.55
C ASP A 69 -6.83 4.78 6.04
N GLU A 70 -6.98 3.66 5.32
CA GLU A 70 -6.30 2.40 5.63
C GLU A 70 -4.78 2.54 5.45
N ILE A 71 -4.33 3.24 4.40
CA ILE A 71 -2.91 3.50 4.13
C ILE A 71 -2.31 4.45 5.17
N GLU A 72 -3.01 5.55 5.49
CA GLU A 72 -2.55 6.50 6.50
C GLU A 72 -2.45 5.83 7.86
N ARG A 73 -3.42 4.98 8.22
CA ARG A 73 -3.37 4.20 9.45
C ARG A 73 -2.19 3.23 9.46
N MET A 74 -1.96 2.50 8.38
CA MET A 74 -0.81 1.60 8.26
C MET A 74 0.52 2.34 8.41
N ALA A 75 0.66 3.52 7.81
CA ALA A 75 1.88 4.33 7.87
C ALA A 75 2.15 4.93 9.26
N SER A 76 1.11 5.06 10.09
CA SER A 76 1.22 5.54 11.47
C SER A 76 1.54 4.44 12.50
N LEU A 77 1.43 3.17 12.12
CA LEU A 77 1.68 2.05 13.02
C LEU A 77 3.17 1.76 13.13
N GLU A 78 3.61 1.38 14.33
CA GLU A 78 4.90 0.75 14.53
C GLU A 78 4.99 -0.53 13.68
N ALA A 79 6.18 -0.83 13.15
CA ALA A 79 6.41 -1.96 12.24
C ALA A 79 5.87 -3.29 12.79
N GLU A 80 5.93 -3.50 14.10
CA GLU A 80 5.43 -4.72 14.76
C GLU A 80 3.89 -4.85 14.76
N LYS A 81 3.15 -3.74 14.65
CA LYS A 81 1.67 -3.70 14.70
C LYS A 81 1.03 -3.68 13.31
N SER A 82 1.80 -3.31 12.29
CA SER A 82 1.36 -3.23 10.89
C SER A 82 0.84 -4.58 10.34
N PRO A 83 1.51 -5.73 10.54
CA PRO A 83 1.03 -7.02 10.03
C PRO A 83 -0.33 -7.44 10.60
N ALA A 84 -0.57 -7.24 11.90
CA ALA A 84 -1.82 -7.60 12.56
C ALA A 84 -3.00 -6.77 12.02
N TYR A 85 -2.78 -5.48 11.75
CA TYR A 85 -3.78 -4.61 11.15
C TYR A 85 -4.12 -5.05 9.72
N ILE A 86 -3.13 -5.39 8.90
CA ILE A 86 -3.36 -5.87 7.53
C ILE A 86 -4.15 -7.17 7.52
N VAL A 87 -3.84 -8.11 8.41
CA VAL A 87 -4.64 -9.35 8.56
C VAL A 87 -6.09 -9.05 8.92
N SER A 88 -6.35 -8.07 9.79
CA SER A 88 -7.72 -7.64 10.10
C SER A 88 -8.45 -7.01 8.91
N LEU A 89 -7.72 -6.31 8.02
CA LEU A 89 -8.28 -5.74 6.80
C LEU A 89 -8.63 -6.85 5.79
N VAL A 90 -7.78 -7.87 5.66
CA VAL A 90 -8.06 -9.04 4.81
C VAL A 90 -9.30 -9.78 5.32
N ALA A 91 -9.36 -10.06 6.62
CA ALA A 91 -10.48 -10.75 7.24
C ALA A 91 -11.81 -9.99 7.11
N SER A 92 -11.78 -8.66 7.17
CA SER A 92 -12.98 -7.82 7.03
C SER A 92 -13.43 -7.62 5.58
N LYS A 93 -12.51 -7.68 4.61
CA LYS A 93 -12.82 -7.53 3.18
C LYS A 93 -13.22 -8.85 2.49
N GLY A 94 -13.12 -9.98 3.18
CA GLY A 94 -13.61 -11.28 2.69
C GLY A 94 -12.91 -11.76 1.43
N VAL A 95 -11.58 -11.60 1.37
CA VAL A 95 -10.72 -12.20 0.31
C VAL A 95 -10.42 -13.65 0.65
#